data_AF-A0A3D4JEW9-F1
#
_entry.id   AF-A0A3D4JEW9-F1
#
_cell.length_a   1.000
_cell.length_b   1.000
_cell.length_c   1.000
_cell.angle_alpha   90.00
_cell.angle_beta   90.00
_cell.angle_gamma   90.00
#
_symmetry.space_group_name_H-M   'P 1'
#
loop_
_entity.id
_entity.type
_entity.pdbx_description
1 polymer ?
#
loop_
_entity_poly.entity_id
_entity_poly.type
_entity_poly.pdbx_seq_one_letter_code
_entity_poly.pdbx_strand_id
1 'polypeptide(L)'
;MPRLKLRGYLFAVLILCTTVIISCRSPQIGEDVTINIQVDGQTYAVDVPAGSTVAQALASAGITVSTLDRSEPPLYTVINAG
;
A
#
# COMPACT_ATOMS: atom_id res chain seq x y z
N MET A 1 30.60 3.13 43.87
CA MET A 1 30.16 3.58 42.52
C MET A 1 28.81 2.95 42.09
N PRO A 2 27.69 3.11 42.84
CA PRO A 2 26.39 2.54 42.42
C PRO A 2 25.56 3.46 41.50
N ARG A 3 25.79 4.78 41.55
CA ARG A 3 24.96 5.78 40.84
C ARG A 3 25.14 5.79 39.32
N LEU A 4 26.30 5.34 38.82
CA LEU A 4 26.57 5.24 37.38
C LEU A 4 25.84 4.05 36.74
N LYS A 5 25.72 2.93 37.48
CA LYS A 5 24.96 1.73 37.04
C LYS A 5 23.45 2.00 37.00
N LEU A 6 22.93 2.79 37.93
CA LEU A 6 21.52 3.18 37.97
C LEU A 6 21.12 4.07 36.79
N ARG A 7 21.98 5.03 36.40
CA ARG A 7 21.77 5.85 35.19
C ARG A 7 21.85 5.02 33.91
N GLY A 8 22.79 4.07 33.84
CA GLY A 8 22.89 3.15 32.69
C GLY A 8 21.65 2.25 32.54
N TYR A 9 21.12 1.73 33.64
CA TYR A 9 19.89 0.93 33.63
C TYR A 9 18.67 1.75 33.22
N LEU A 10 18.57 2.99 33.71
CA LEU A 10 17.50 3.91 33.31
C LEU A 10 17.54 4.23 31.81
N PHE A 11 18.73 4.46 31.25
CA PHE A 11 18.92 4.66 29.81
C PHE A 11 18.56 3.41 29.00
N ALA A 12 18.95 2.23 29.46
CA ALA A 12 18.61 0.96 28.80
C ALA A 12 17.10 0.70 28.80
N VAL A 13 16.40 0.99 29.90
CA VAL A 13 14.94 0.89 29.99
C VAL A 13 14.26 1.91 29.06
N LEU A 14 14.76 3.15 29.01
CA LEU A 14 14.26 4.17 28.09
C LEU A 14 14.39 3.73 26.63
N ILE A 15 15.57 3.22 26.23
CA ILE A 15 15.80 2.70 24.88
C ILE A 15 14.85 1.53 24.58
N LEU A 16 14.71 0.57 25.50
CA LEU A 16 13.79 -0.55 25.34
C LEU A 16 12.34 -0.09 25.16
N CYS A 17 11.86 0.84 25.99
CA CYS A 17 10.51 1.41 25.85
C CYS A 17 10.33 2.13 24.50
N THR A 18 11.33 2.88 24.03
CA THR A 18 11.25 3.54 22.71
C THR A 18 11.22 2.56 21.54
N THR A 19 11.84 1.38 21.65
CA THR A 19 11.77 0.38 20.57
C THR A 19 10.39 -0.28 20.46
N VAL A 20 9.68 -0.46 21.58
CA VAL A 20 8.34 -1.08 21.58
C VAL A 20 7.30 -0.18 20.93
N ILE A 21 7.42 1.14 21.05
CA ILE A 21 6.46 2.09 20.45
C ILE A 21 6.63 2.25 18.93
N ILE A 22 7.81 1.95 18.35
CA ILE A 22 8.06 2.09 16.91
C ILE A 22 7.49 0.90 16.12
N SER A 23 7.24 -0.25 16.77
CA SER A 23 6.68 -1.44 16.10
C SER A 23 5.18 -1.33 15.78
N CYS A 24 4.50 -0.26 16.19
CA CYS A 24 3.11 -0.02 15.81
C CYS A 24 3.05 0.74 14.47
N ARG A 25 3.43 0.07 13.37
CA ARG A 25 3.08 0.57 12.02
C ARG A 25 1.59 0.26 11.80
N SER A 26 0.77 1.31 11.73
CA SER A 26 -0.63 1.18 11.34
C SER A 26 -0.72 0.66 9.89
N PRO A 27 -1.70 -0.21 9.54
CA PRO A 27 -1.98 -0.52 8.16
C PRO A 27 -2.35 0.77 7.44
N GLN A 28 -1.60 1.06 6.39
CA GLN A 28 -1.74 2.25 5.56
C GLN A 28 -2.91 2.00 4.60
N ILE A 29 -4.12 2.15 5.14
CA ILE A 29 -5.37 2.09 4.38
C ILE A 29 -5.35 3.28 3.41
N GLY A 30 -5.37 2.99 2.10
CA GLY A 30 -5.37 4.02 1.06
C GLY A 30 -4.00 4.35 0.49
N GLU A 31 -3.01 3.47 0.62
CA GLU A 31 -1.83 3.58 -0.25
C GLU A 31 -2.19 3.33 -1.71
N ASP A 32 -1.60 4.13 -2.59
CA ASP A 32 -1.69 3.93 -4.03
C ASP A 32 -0.89 2.67 -4.40
N VAL A 33 -1.46 1.88 -5.30
CA VAL A 33 -0.86 0.67 -5.85
C VAL A 33 -0.58 0.92 -7.32
N THR A 34 0.68 0.77 -7.70
CA THR A 34 1.08 0.79 -9.10
C THR A 34 0.69 -0.53 -9.76
N ILE A 35 -0.17 -0.45 -10.77
CA ILE A 35 -0.58 -1.59 -11.58
C ILE A 35 -0.20 -1.40 -13.05
N ASN A 36 -0.03 -2.51 -13.76
CA ASN A 36 0.19 -2.52 -15.20
C ASN A 36 -1.10 -2.96 -15.91
N ILE A 37 -1.62 -2.10 -16.77
CA ILE A 37 -2.81 -2.33 -17.57
C ILE A 37 -2.37 -2.62 -19.00
N GLN A 38 -2.83 -3.72 -19.58
CA GLN A 38 -2.54 -4.06 -20.98
C GLN A 38 -3.78 -3.89 -21.86
N VAL A 39 -3.71 -3.03 -22.88
CA VAL A 39 -4.78 -2.78 -23.86
C VAL A 39 -4.16 -2.67 -25.25
N ASP A 40 -4.74 -3.37 -26.23
CA ASP A 40 -4.29 -3.36 -27.64
C ASP A 40 -2.79 -3.60 -27.84
N GLY A 41 -2.20 -4.44 -26.97
CA GLY A 41 -0.77 -4.76 -26.98
C GLY A 41 0.14 -3.69 -26.35
N GLN A 42 -0.40 -2.57 -25.89
CA GLN A 42 0.30 -1.54 -25.13
C GLN A 42 0.14 -1.77 -23.63
N THR A 43 1.14 -1.35 -22.85
CA THR A 43 1.12 -1.45 -21.37
C THR A 43 1.18 -0.07 -20.75
N TYR A 44 0.29 0.19 -19.79
CA TYR A 44 0.18 1.45 -19.06
C TYR A 44 0.44 1.18 -17.57
N ALA A 45 1.41 1.89 -16.98
CA ALA A 45 1.60 1.89 -15.54
C ALA A 45 0.73 2.99 -14.91
N VAL A 46 -0.11 2.62 -13.96
CA VAL A 46 -1.08 3.54 -13.35
C VAL A 46 -1.10 3.33 -11.84
N ASP A 47 -1.03 4.44 -11.10
CA ASP A 47 -1.19 4.45 -9.66
C ASP A 47 -2.67 4.64 -9.31
N VAL A 48 -3.21 3.69 -8.56
CA VAL A 48 -4.62 3.71 -8.14
C VAL A 48 -4.73 3.45 -6.65
N PRO A 49 -5.69 4.08 -5.93
CA PRO A 49 -5.89 3.80 -4.52
C PRO A 49 -6.20 2.31 -4.30
N ALA A 50 -5.55 1.68 -3.32
CA ALA A 50 -5.92 0.34 -2.90
C ALA A 50 -7.42 0.28 -2.57
N GLY A 51 -8.09 -0.80 -3.01
CA GLY A 51 -9.54 -0.94 -2.91
C GLY A 51 -10.32 -0.42 -4.12
N SER A 52 -9.65 0.19 -5.11
CA SER A 52 -10.26 0.55 -6.39
C SER A 52 -10.65 -0.70 -7.19
N THR A 53 -11.63 -0.58 -8.07
CA THR A 53 -12.02 -1.64 -9.02
C THR A 53 -11.22 -1.56 -10.31
N VAL A 54 -11.17 -2.67 -11.06
CA VAL A 54 -10.58 -2.70 -12.42
C VAL A 54 -11.21 -1.64 -13.33
N ALA A 55 -12.54 -1.40 -13.22
CA ALA A 55 -13.21 -0.34 -13.96
C ALA A 55 -12.68 1.06 -13.63
N GLN A 56 -12.47 1.35 -12.33
CA GLN A 56 -11.93 2.64 -11.89
C GLN A 56 -10.48 2.83 -12.34
N ALA A 57 -9.68 1.77 -12.32
CA ALA A 57 -8.31 1.77 -12.80
C ALA A 57 -8.20 2.06 -14.31
N LEU A 58 -9.06 1.45 -15.11
CA LEU A 58 -9.13 1.74 -16.55
C LEU A 58 -9.54 3.20 -16.80
N ALA A 59 -10.53 3.70 -16.04
CA ALA A 59 -10.96 5.09 -16.13
C ALA A 59 -9.85 6.09 -15.75
N SER A 60 -9.06 5.81 -14.69
CA SER A 60 -7.92 6.67 -14.32
C SER A 60 -6.80 6.66 -15.37
N ALA A 61 -6.69 5.57 -16.15
CA ALA A 61 -5.78 5.48 -17.29
C ALA A 61 -6.31 6.21 -18.55
N GLY A 62 -7.52 6.77 -18.51
CA GLY A 62 -8.19 7.35 -19.68
C GLY A 62 -8.74 6.31 -20.66
N ILE A 63 -8.84 5.05 -20.26
CA ILE A 63 -9.31 3.94 -21.10
C ILE A 63 -10.83 3.81 -20.89
N THR A 64 -11.58 3.96 -21.98
CA THR A 64 -13.04 3.81 -21.96
C THR A 64 -13.41 2.39 -22.33
N VAL A 65 -14.23 1.73 -21.51
CA VAL A 65 -14.69 0.36 -21.74
C VAL A 65 -16.04 0.37 -22.44
N SER A 66 -16.14 -0.35 -23.55
CA SER A 66 -17.36 -0.58 -24.31
C SER A 66 -18.01 -1.92 -23.98
N THR A 67 -19.25 -2.11 -24.43
CA THR A 67 -20.05 -3.33 -24.18
C THR A 67 -19.48 -4.60 -24.78
N LEU A 68 -18.63 -4.48 -25.81
CA LEU A 68 -17.99 -5.62 -26.48
C LEU A 68 -16.59 -5.92 -25.93
N ASP A 69 -16.08 -5.10 -25.02
CA ASP A 69 -14.77 -5.28 -24.44
C ASP A 69 -14.81 -6.31 -23.32
N ARG A 70 -13.73 -7.09 -23.22
CA ARG A 70 -13.54 -8.08 -22.16
C ARG A 70 -12.30 -7.71 -21.37
N SER A 71 -12.43 -7.68 -20.05
CA SER A 71 -11.30 -7.53 -19.12
C SER A 71 -11.03 -8.83 -18.38
N GLU A 72 -9.77 -9.07 -18.05
CA GLU A 72 -9.34 -10.07 -17.10
C GLU A 72 -8.36 -9.38 -16.13
N PRO A 73 -8.65 -9.30 -14.82
CA PRO A 73 -9.87 -9.75 -14.13
C PRO A 73 -11.15 -9.00 -14.54
N PRO A 74 -12.35 -9.45 -14.09
CA PRO A 74 -13.61 -8.73 -14.33
C PRO A 74 -13.60 -7.28 -13.81
N LEU A 75 -14.34 -6.39 -14.47
CA LEU A 75 -14.38 -4.94 -14.19
C LEU A 75 -14.70 -4.56 -12.73
N TYR A 76 -15.50 -5.38 -12.03
CA TYR A 76 -15.88 -5.16 -10.62
C TYR A 76 -14.85 -5.68 -9.62
N THR A 77 -13.78 -6.33 -10.08
CA THR A 77 -12.75 -6.90 -9.21
C THR A 77 -12.04 -5.79 -8.48
N VAL A 78 -11.91 -5.95 -7.16
CA VAL A 78 -11.19 -5.01 -6.30
C VAL A 78 -9.69 -5.28 -6.37
N ILE A 79 -8.92 -4.23 -6.61
CA ILE A 79 -7.46 -4.21 -6.64
C ILE A 79 -6.97 -4.02 -5.21
N ASN A 80 -6.10 -4.92 -4.75
CA ASN A 80 -5.42 -4.82 -3.46
C ASN A 80 -3.90 -4.89 -3.69
N ALA A 81 -3.14 -4.16 -2.87
CA ALA A 81 -1.74 -4.51 -2.64
C ALA A 81 -1.75 -5.89 -1.97
N GLY A 82 -1.07 -6.86 -2.58
CA GLY A 82 -1.15 -8.29 -2.21
C GLY A 82 -0.99 -8.60 -0.73
#